data_AF-A0A399SSM5-F1
#
_entry.id   AF-A0A399SSM5-F1
#
_cell.length_a   1.000
_cell.length_b   1.000
_cell.length_c   1.000
_cell.angle_alpha   90.00
_cell.angle_beta   90.00
_cell.angle_gamma   90.00
#
_symmetry.space_group_name_H-M   'P 1'
#
loop_
_entity.id
_entity.type
_entity.pdbx_description
1 polymer ?
#
loop_
_entity_poly.entity_id
_entity_poly.type
_entity_poly.pdbx_seq_one_letter_code
_entity_poly.pdbx_strand_id
1 'polypeptide(L)'
;ECGLGGLVHDIGKSAMPRTLLDKSTALTKDELALLQTHAVGGHHLLQGTGQFSEIAREICLHHHERIDGSGYPDAQKADGISLWAKMGAICDVYDTLTSSSPYHHAWSPAQALKYMMARTDTQFDRTVFQAFTRSVGIYPVGTLVKLRTNRLGVVVHQNEASALKPDVVVFYSGNTKTRVRPERISLGKSDDSIVTVEDATTWGLSDEEVSDMCLV
;
A
#
# COMPACT_ATOMS: atom_id res chain seq x y z
N GLU A 1 -8.28 11.91 14.71
CA GLU A 1 -9.34 11.81 13.67
C GLU A 1 -8.96 10.96 12.46
N CYS A 2 -8.13 11.40 11.51
CA CYS A 2 -7.90 10.63 10.26
C CYS A 2 -7.40 9.20 10.48
N GLY A 3 -6.46 8.98 11.41
CA GLY A 3 -6.00 7.63 11.76
C GLY A 3 -7.09 6.75 12.38
N LEU A 4 -8.01 7.35 13.16
CA LEU A 4 -9.17 6.63 13.68
C LEU A 4 -10.14 6.29 12.54
N GLY A 5 -10.39 7.22 11.62
CA GLY A 5 -11.17 6.96 10.40
C GLY A 5 -10.60 5.82 9.58
N GLY A 6 -9.28 5.78 9.40
CA GLY A 6 -8.58 4.66 8.76
C GLY A 6 -8.73 3.35 9.53
N LEU A 7 -8.76 3.36 10.87
CA LEU A 7 -8.98 2.14 11.66
C LEU A 7 -10.39 1.56 11.49
N VAL A 8 -11.40 2.43 11.30
CA VAL A 8 -12.82 2.04 11.26
C VAL A 8 -13.44 2.10 9.86
N HIS A 9 -12.67 2.40 8.81
CA HIS A 9 -13.20 2.64 7.46
C HIS A 9 -14.05 1.47 6.95
N ASP A 10 -13.67 0.25 7.33
CA ASP A 10 -14.27 -1.01 6.92
C ASP A 10 -15.22 -1.63 7.96
N ILE A 11 -15.58 -0.90 9.03
CA ILE A 11 -16.36 -1.46 10.15
C ILE A 11 -17.70 -2.06 9.70
N GLY A 12 -18.30 -1.54 8.62
CA GLY A 12 -19.55 -2.06 8.07
C GLY A 12 -19.45 -3.51 7.57
N LYS A 13 -18.24 -4.01 7.25
CA LYS A 13 -18.02 -5.42 6.90
C LYS A 13 -18.39 -6.36 8.06
N SER A 14 -18.38 -5.89 9.31
CA SER A 14 -18.76 -6.72 10.48
C SER A 14 -20.21 -7.18 10.46
N ALA A 15 -21.09 -6.48 9.73
CA ALA A 15 -22.50 -6.83 9.58
C ALA A 15 -22.77 -7.72 8.34
N MET A 16 -21.73 -8.06 7.56
CA MET A 16 -21.88 -8.83 6.32
C MET A 16 -21.85 -10.34 6.54
N PRO A 17 -22.52 -11.12 5.67
CA PRO A 17 -22.44 -12.58 5.73
C PRO A 17 -21.00 -13.06 5.55
N ARG A 18 -20.53 -13.95 6.44
CA ARG A 18 -19.21 -14.59 6.31
C ARG A 18 -19.03 -15.32 4.99
N THR A 19 -20.09 -15.95 4.47
CA THR A 19 -20.08 -16.62 3.17
C THR A 19 -19.74 -15.70 2.01
N LEU A 20 -19.97 -14.39 2.14
CA LEU A 20 -19.57 -13.38 1.17
C LEU A 20 -18.10 -12.97 1.37
N LEU A 21 -17.70 -12.68 2.61
CA LEU A 21 -16.35 -12.20 2.94
C LEU A 21 -15.27 -13.27 2.72
N ASP A 22 -15.57 -14.52 3.05
CA ASP A 22 -14.65 -15.65 2.99
C ASP A 22 -14.65 -16.32 1.59
N LYS A 23 -15.35 -15.75 0.60
CA LYS A 23 -15.50 -16.35 -0.72
C LYS A 23 -14.20 -16.26 -1.52
N SER A 24 -13.74 -17.40 -2.03
CA SER A 24 -12.50 -17.55 -2.80
C SER A 24 -12.65 -17.47 -4.32
N THR A 25 -13.89 -17.38 -4.80
CA THR A 25 -14.23 -17.25 -6.21
C THR A 25 -14.72 -15.85 -6.51
N ALA A 26 -14.75 -15.47 -7.78
CA ALA A 26 -15.24 -14.16 -8.18
C ALA A 26 -16.66 -13.90 -7.64
N LEU A 27 -16.87 -12.69 -7.11
CA LEU A 27 -18.19 -12.24 -6.67
C LEU A 27 -19.10 -12.06 -7.90
N THR A 28 -20.36 -12.47 -7.76
CA THR A 28 -21.41 -12.10 -8.70
C THR A 28 -21.72 -10.61 -8.59
N LYS A 29 -22.51 -10.07 -9.54
CA LYS A 29 -22.92 -8.66 -9.49
C LYS A 29 -23.72 -8.31 -8.22
N ASP A 30 -24.61 -9.21 -7.80
CA ASP A 30 -25.44 -9.00 -6.61
C ASP A 30 -24.63 -9.10 -5.32
N GLU A 31 -23.67 -10.03 -5.28
CA GLU A 31 -22.72 -10.15 -4.18
C GLU A 31 -21.80 -8.92 -4.07
N LEU A 32 -21.31 -8.42 -5.21
CA LEU A 32 -20.54 -7.18 -5.25
C LEU A 32 -21.37 -5.99 -4.77
N ALA A 33 -22.61 -5.85 -5.26
CA ALA A 33 -23.52 -4.80 -4.81
C ALA A 33 -23.79 -4.88 -3.31
N LEU A 34 -23.98 -6.09 -2.76
CA LEU A 34 -24.09 -6.31 -1.32
C LEU A 34 -22.82 -5.92 -0.58
N LEU A 35 -21.64 -6.34 -1.05
CA LEU A 35 -20.35 -5.99 -0.45
C LEU A 35 -20.12 -4.47 -0.44
N GLN A 36 -20.54 -3.75 -1.48
CA GLN A 36 -20.40 -2.29 -1.55
C GLN A 36 -21.23 -1.56 -0.47
N THR A 37 -22.29 -2.17 0.06
CA THR A 37 -23.11 -1.57 1.12
C THR A 37 -22.36 -1.40 2.46
N HIS A 38 -21.17 -2.00 2.63
CA HIS A 38 -20.41 -1.87 3.88
C HIS A 38 -20.06 -0.42 4.20
N ALA A 39 -19.79 0.40 3.18
CA ALA A 39 -19.44 1.80 3.38
C ALA A 39 -20.61 2.58 4.00
N VAL A 40 -21.81 2.43 3.44
CA VAL A 40 -23.04 3.06 3.96
C VAL A 40 -23.43 2.50 5.33
N GLY A 41 -23.36 1.18 5.50
CA GLY A 41 -23.64 0.51 6.77
C GLY A 41 -22.68 0.94 7.88
N GLY A 42 -21.38 1.02 7.57
CA GLY A 42 -20.34 1.49 8.47
C GLY A 42 -20.55 2.95 8.88
N HIS A 43 -20.83 3.84 7.93
CA HIS A 43 -21.17 5.23 8.23
C HIS A 43 -22.36 5.33 9.20
N HIS A 44 -23.44 4.58 8.96
CA HIS A 44 -24.62 4.59 9.83
C HIS A 44 -24.31 4.07 11.24
N LEU A 45 -23.53 3.01 11.35
CA LEU A 45 -23.06 2.48 12.64
C LEU A 45 -22.27 3.55 13.42
N LEU A 46 -21.29 4.16 12.78
CA LEU A 46 -20.45 5.19 13.41
C LEU A 46 -21.29 6.41 13.83
N GLN A 47 -22.23 6.85 12.98
CA GLN A 47 -23.16 7.93 13.29
C GLN A 47 -24.04 7.61 14.51
N GLY A 48 -24.58 6.40 14.59
CA GLY A 48 -25.45 5.96 15.68
C GLY A 48 -24.78 5.97 17.06
N THR A 49 -23.46 5.81 17.14
CA THR A 49 -22.72 5.89 18.41
C THR A 49 -22.58 7.31 18.95
N GLY A 50 -22.59 8.32 18.07
CA GLY A 50 -22.28 9.71 18.41
C GLY A 50 -20.84 9.97 18.88
N GLN A 51 -19.94 8.98 18.82
CA GLN A 51 -18.57 9.08 19.36
C GLN A 51 -17.51 9.40 18.29
N PHE A 52 -17.84 9.18 17.02
CA PHE A 52 -16.90 9.38 15.91
C PHE A 52 -17.12 10.73 15.24
N SER A 53 -16.01 11.40 14.93
CA SER A 53 -16.03 12.66 14.19
C SER A 53 -16.62 12.52 12.79
N GLU A 54 -17.03 13.64 12.22
CA GLU A 54 -17.43 13.71 10.82
C GLU A 54 -16.34 13.22 9.87
N ILE A 55 -15.06 13.50 10.17
CA ILE A 55 -13.93 13.00 9.38
C ILE A 55 -13.88 11.47 9.34
N ALA A 56 -14.03 10.80 10.50
CA ALA A 56 -14.00 9.34 10.55
C ALA A 56 -15.18 8.71 9.79
N ARG A 57 -16.36 9.32 9.92
CA ARG A 57 -17.57 8.90 9.21
C ARG A 57 -17.43 9.08 7.70
N GLU A 58 -16.89 10.22 7.28
CA GLU A 58 -16.63 10.57 5.89
C GLU A 58 -15.64 9.60 5.22
N ILE A 59 -14.55 9.24 5.89
CA ILE A 59 -13.61 8.21 5.41
C ILE A 59 -14.34 6.87 5.24
N CYS A 60 -15.10 6.44 6.25
CA CYS A 60 -15.86 5.19 6.19
C CYS A 60 -16.84 5.15 5.02
N LEU A 61 -17.53 6.26 4.73
CA LEU A 61 -18.52 6.32 3.65
C LEU A 61 -17.89 6.38 2.25
N HIS A 62 -16.81 7.16 2.07
CA HIS A 62 -16.33 7.54 0.73
C HIS A 62 -14.92 7.03 0.38
N HIS A 63 -14.28 6.18 1.18
CA HIS A 63 -12.96 5.63 0.84
C HIS A 63 -12.92 4.77 -0.44
N HIS A 64 -14.08 4.39 -1.01
CA HIS A 64 -14.18 3.73 -2.32
C HIS A 64 -14.52 4.67 -3.48
N GLU A 65 -14.67 5.98 -3.22
CA GLU A 65 -14.85 6.98 -4.27
C GLU A 65 -13.58 7.12 -5.12
N ARG A 66 -13.76 7.47 -6.39
CA ARG A 66 -12.67 7.55 -7.38
C ARG A 66 -12.74 8.86 -8.12
N ILE A 67 -11.58 9.44 -8.46
CA ILE A 67 -11.50 10.77 -9.09
C ILE A 67 -12.35 10.88 -10.37
N ASP A 68 -12.42 9.82 -11.17
CA ASP A 68 -13.20 9.75 -12.40
C ASP A 68 -14.71 9.54 -12.20
N GLY A 69 -15.16 9.29 -10.96
CA GLY A 69 -16.55 8.99 -10.61
C GLY A 69 -16.97 7.55 -10.89
N SER A 70 -16.03 6.63 -11.09
CA SER A 70 -16.32 5.19 -11.19
C SER A 70 -16.42 4.49 -9.82
N GLY A 71 -16.28 5.25 -8.73
CA GLY A 71 -16.37 4.78 -7.35
C GLY A 71 -17.81 4.63 -6.86
N TYR A 72 -17.95 4.40 -5.56
CA TYR A 72 -19.21 4.22 -4.84
C TYR A 72 -19.06 4.73 -3.40
N PRO A 73 -20.15 5.01 -2.66
CA PRO A 73 -21.56 4.81 -3.01
C PRO A 73 -22.20 5.90 -3.89
N ASP A 74 -21.69 7.13 -3.88
CA ASP A 74 -22.33 8.30 -4.50
C ASP A 74 -21.75 8.63 -5.88
N ALA A 75 -20.65 7.97 -6.28
CA ALA A 75 -19.96 8.18 -7.54
C ALA A 75 -19.48 9.63 -7.70
N GLN A 76 -18.99 10.20 -6.59
CA GLN A 76 -18.45 11.56 -6.54
C GLN A 76 -17.21 11.68 -7.45
N LYS A 77 -16.99 12.89 -7.97
CA LYS A 77 -15.85 13.18 -8.87
C LYS A 77 -14.94 14.20 -8.24
N ALA A 78 -13.63 13.98 -8.36
CA ALA A 78 -12.57 14.93 -8.03
C ALA A 78 -12.85 15.79 -6.78
N ASP A 79 -13.31 17.03 -6.96
CA ASP A 79 -13.55 18.02 -5.90
C ASP A 79 -14.77 17.72 -5.03
N GLY A 80 -15.68 16.84 -5.48
CA GLY A 80 -16.77 16.32 -4.66
C GLY A 80 -16.27 15.40 -3.54
N ILE A 81 -15.14 14.73 -3.75
CA ILE A 81 -14.57 13.79 -2.78
C ILE A 81 -13.74 14.58 -1.76
N SER A 82 -14.06 14.42 -0.49
CA SER A 82 -13.30 15.07 0.58
C SER A 82 -11.82 14.64 0.60
N LEU A 83 -10.95 15.53 1.08
CA LEU A 83 -9.52 15.22 1.24
C LEU A 83 -9.30 13.96 2.08
N TRP A 84 -10.12 13.76 3.11
CA TRP A 84 -10.02 12.62 4.02
C TRP A 84 -10.38 11.31 3.34
N ALA A 85 -11.45 11.29 2.55
CA ALA A 85 -11.82 10.12 1.75
C ALA A 85 -10.76 9.78 0.69
N LYS A 86 -10.19 10.79 0.01
CA LYS A 86 -9.05 10.62 -0.91
C LYS A 86 -7.84 9.99 -0.23
N MET A 87 -7.54 10.37 1.02
CA MET A 87 -6.48 9.74 1.83
C MET A 87 -6.84 8.29 2.17
N GLY A 88 -8.08 8.04 2.60
CA GLY A 88 -8.59 6.70 2.90
C GLY A 88 -8.46 5.74 1.73
N ALA A 89 -8.86 6.16 0.53
CA ALA A 89 -8.79 5.37 -0.70
C ALA A 89 -7.37 4.93 -1.05
N ILE A 90 -6.39 5.83 -0.89
CA ILE A 90 -4.98 5.50 -1.16
C ILE A 90 -4.45 4.52 -0.13
N CYS A 91 -4.75 4.72 1.16
CA CYS A 91 -4.30 3.81 2.21
C CYS A 91 -4.92 2.41 2.06
N ASP A 92 -6.23 2.31 1.80
CA ASP A 92 -6.96 1.05 1.62
C ASP A 92 -6.39 0.22 0.46
N VAL A 93 -6.21 0.85 -0.70
CA VAL A 93 -5.66 0.15 -1.87
C VAL A 93 -4.21 -0.25 -1.64
N TYR A 94 -3.38 0.60 -1.05
CA TYR A 94 -2.00 0.25 -0.76
C TYR A 94 -1.91 -0.94 0.19
N ASP A 95 -2.64 -0.89 1.32
CA ASP A 95 -2.66 -1.96 2.32
C ASP A 95 -3.16 -3.27 1.72
N THR A 96 -4.22 -3.22 0.90
CA THR A 96 -4.74 -4.39 0.18
C THR A 96 -3.68 -5.02 -0.72
N LEU A 97 -2.91 -4.22 -1.48
CA LEU A 97 -1.89 -4.72 -2.40
C LEU A 97 -0.66 -5.28 -1.68
N THR A 98 -0.26 -4.68 -0.56
CA THR A 98 0.94 -5.09 0.19
C THR A 98 0.67 -6.13 1.27
N SER A 99 -0.59 -6.51 1.48
CA SER A 99 -0.98 -7.53 2.44
C SER A 99 -1.20 -8.88 1.75
N SER A 100 -0.65 -9.95 2.35
CA SER A 100 -0.92 -11.29 1.85
C SER A 100 -2.35 -11.70 2.16
N SER A 101 -3.04 -12.27 1.19
CA SER A 101 -4.34 -12.92 1.42
C SER A 101 -4.33 -14.35 0.86
N PRO A 102 -5.33 -15.19 1.20
CA PRO A 102 -5.46 -16.52 0.59
C PRO A 102 -5.54 -16.51 -0.95
N TYR A 103 -5.77 -15.34 -1.55
CA TYR A 103 -6.04 -15.16 -2.98
C TYR A 103 -4.89 -14.52 -3.75
N HIS A 104 -3.93 -13.90 -3.06
CA HIS A 104 -2.78 -13.28 -3.71
C HIS A 104 -1.60 -13.14 -2.76
N HIS A 105 -0.40 -13.27 -3.33
CA HIS A 105 0.81 -12.90 -2.64
C HIS A 105 0.89 -11.37 -2.52
N ALA A 106 1.33 -10.92 -1.34
CA ALA A 106 1.61 -9.51 -1.09
C ALA A 106 2.56 -8.98 -2.16
N TRP A 107 2.23 -7.83 -2.74
CA TRP A 107 3.15 -7.13 -3.62
C TRP A 107 4.21 -6.41 -2.80
N SER A 108 5.41 -6.28 -3.36
CA SER A 108 6.39 -5.36 -2.81
C SER A 108 5.82 -3.93 -2.83
N PRO A 109 6.22 -3.07 -1.87
CA PRO A 109 5.83 -1.66 -1.86
C PRO A 109 6.06 -0.95 -3.20
N ALA A 110 7.18 -1.24 -3.87
CA ALA A 110 7.48 -0.64 -5.16
C ALA A 110 6.51 -1.08 -6.28
N GLN A 111 6.11 -2.35 -6.31
CA GLN A 111 5.10 -2.85 -7.24
C GLN A 111 3.73 -2.18 -6.97
N ALA A 112 3.33 -2.07 -5.71
CA ALA A 112 2.09 -1.39 -5.31
C ALA A 112 2.08 0.09 -5.73
N LEU A 113 3.15 0.84 -5.41
CA LEU A 113 3.27 2.24 -5.79
C LEU A 113 3.27 2.44 -7.31
N LYS A 114 3.94 1.56 -8.08
CA LYS A 114 3.94 1.62 -9.55
C LYS A 114 2.53 1.40 -10.11
N TYR A 115 1.79 0.46 -9.56
CA TYR A 115 0.41 0.18 -9.96
C TYR A 115 -0.54 1.34 -9.65
N MET A 116 -0.39 1.95 -8.48
CA MET A 116 -1.19 3.10 -8.05
C MET A 116 -0.86 4.35 -8.86
N MET A 117 0.42 4.58 -9.18
CA MET A 117 0.86 5.69 -10.02
C MET A 117 0.19 5.66 -11.40
N ALA A 118 0.06 4.47 -12.01
CA ALA A 118 -0.64 4.31 -13.28
C ALA A 118 -2.15 4.64 -13.23
N ARG A 119 -2.72 4.78 -12.03
CA ARG A 119 -4.14 5.10 -11.76
C ARG A 119 -4.33 6.47 -11.11
N THR A 120 -3.26 7.26 -11.03
CA THR A 120 -3.36 8.66 -10.63
C THR A 120 -4.18 9.44 -11.67
N ASP A 121 -4.92 10.44 -11.23
CA ASP A 121 -5.89 11.25 -12.01
C ASP A 121 -7.14 10.49 -12.51
N THR A 122 -7.24 9.18 -12.25
CA THR A 122 -8.44 8.37 -12.57
C THR A 122 -9.05 7.79 -11.31
N GLN A 123 -8.29 7.00 -10.55
CA GLN A 123 -8.74 6.49 -9.25
C GLN A 123 -8.27 7.38 -8.11
N PHE A 124 -7.04 7.88 -8.17
CA PHE A 124 -6.40 8.58 -7.06
C PHE A 124 -6.10 10.04 -7.37
N ASP A 125 -6.28 10.88 -6.35
CA ASP A 125 -5.86 12.28 -6.41
C ASP A 125 -4.32 12.37 -6.45
N ARG A 126 -3.80 13.10 -7.43
CA ARG A 126 -2.35 13.25 -7.64
C ARG A 126 -1.64 13.88 -6.45
N THR A 127 -2.23 14.89 -5.82
CA THR A 127 -1.60 15.61 -4.71
C THR A 127 -1.52 14.68 -3.49
N VAL A 128 -2.60 13.95 -3.21
CA VAL A 128 -2.64 13.00 -2.11
C VAL A 128 -1.70 11.81 -2.36
N PHE A 129 -1.64 11.27 -3.58
CA PHE A 129 -0.71 10.20 -3.94
C PHE A 129 0.76 10.64 -3.80
N GLN A 130 1.10 11.85 -4.22
CA GLN A 130 2.43 12.41 -4.01
C GLN A 130 2.77 12.61 -2.53
N ALA A 131 1.79 13.00 -1.71
CA ALA A 131 2.00 13.08 -0.26
C ALA A 131 2.22 11.69 0.35
N PHE A 132 1.41 10.71 -0.04
CA PHE A 132 1.53 9.33 0.41
C PHE A 132 2.89 8.71 0.08
N THR A 133 3.34 8.81 -1.18
CA THR A 133 4.65 8.31 -1.61
C THR A 133 5.82 8.92 -0.82
N ARG A 134 5.75 10.22 -0.48
CA ARG A 134 6.75 10.85 0.41
C ARG A 134 6.73 10.27 1.82
N SER A 135 5.56 9.96 2.35
CA SER A 135 5.40 9.40 3.69
C SER A 135 5.88 7.95 3.79
N VAL A 136 5.66 7.13 2.76
CA VAL A 136 6.12 5.73 2.71
C VAL A 136 7.62 5.65 2.36
N GLY A 137 8.15 6.66 1.67
CA GLY A 137 9.53 6.73 1.21
C GLY A 137 9.67 6.31 -0.26
N ILE A 138 10.71 6.82 -0.92
CA ILE A 138 10.98 6.52 -2.35
C ILE A 138 11.36 5.05 -2.54
N TYR A 139 12.03 4.48 -1.54
CA TYR A 139 12.38 3.06 -1.48
C TYR A 139 11.88 2.47 -0.18
N PRO A 140 10.60 2.10 -0.07
CA PRO A 140 10.02 1.62 1.18
C PRO A 140 10.76 0.39 1.74
N VAL A 141 10.65 0.15 3.05
CA VAL A 141 11.21 -1.07 3.67
C VAL A 141 10.67 -2.31 2.96
N GLY A 142 11.54 -3.29 2.71
CA GLY A 142 11.23 -4.48 1.91
C GLY A 142 11.49 -4.33 0.41
N THR A 143 11.86 -3.14 -0.07
CA THR A 143 12.18 -2.96 -1.49
C THR A 143 13.53 -3.59 -1.83
N LEU A 144 13.55 -4.50 -2.80
CA LEU A 144 14.77 -5.04 -3.39
C LEU A 144 15.39 -4.01 -4.34
N VAL A 145 16.64 -3.64 -4.08
CA VAL A 145 17.37 -2.63 -4.84
C VAL A 145 18.71 -3.15 -5.31
N LYS A 146 19.08 -2.76 -6.53
CA LYS A 146 20.42 -2.93 -7.07
C LYS A 146 21.24 -1.69 -6.81
N LEU A 147 22.41 -1.89 -6.21
CA LEU A 147 23.36 -0.84 -5.91
C LEU A 147 24.35 -0.62 -7.06
N ARG A 148 25.03 0.53 -7.07
CA ARG A 148 26.05 0.90 -8.05
C ARG A 148 27.20 -0.10 -8.07
N THR A 149 27.48 -0.73 -6.94
CA THR A 149 28.46 -1.83 -6.82
C THR A 149 28.03 -3.15 -7.49
N ASN A 150 26.87 -3.18 -8.17
CA ASN A 150 26.24 -4.37 -8.74
C ASN A 150 25.94 -5.45 -7.69
N ARG A 151 25.68 -5.02 -6.45
CA ARG A 151 25.17 -5.87 -5.36
C ARG A 151 23.68 -5.62 -5.18
N LEU A 152 22.94 -6.62 -4.73
CA LEU A 152 21.55 -6.47 -4.34
C LEU A 152 21.44 -6.33 -2.83
N GLY A 153 20.57 -5.42 -2.41
CA GLY A 153 20.19 -5.29 -1.01
C GLY A 153 18.70 -5.02 -0.85
N VAL A 154 18.20 -5.23 0.35
CA VAL A 154 16.82 -4.92 0.73
C VAL A 154 16.82 -3.70 1.62
N VAL A 155 15.92 -2.76 1.38
CA VAL A 155 15.76 -1.60 2.26
C VAL A 155 15.21 -2.06 3.60
N VAL A 156 15.92 -1.74 4.69
CA VAL A 156 15.54 -2.12 6.06
C VAL A 156 15.19 -0.92 6.94
N HIS A 157 15.61 0.29 6.55
CA HIS A 157 15.32 1.50 7.30
C HIS A 157 15.33 2.75 6.40
N GLN A 158 14.32 3.62 6.57
CA GLN A 158 14.28 4.91 5.88
C GLN A 158 15.24 5.91 6.52
N ASN A 159 15.92 6.71 5.70
CA ASN A 159 16.75 7.79 6.20
C ASN A 159 15.96 9.09 6.22
N GLU A 160 15.68 9.62 7.41
CA GLU A 160 14.93 10.87 7.59
C GLU A 160 15.58 12.07 6.90
N ALA A 161 16.91 12.10 6.79
CA ALA A 161 17.64 13.18 6.14
C ALA A 161 17.59 13.10 4.61
N SER A 162 17.33 11.91 4.04
CA SER A 162 17.29 11.72 2.58
C SER A 162 16.55 10.43 2.20
N ALA A 163 15.34 10.57 1.66
CA ALA A 163 14.53 9.47 1.15
C ALA A 163 15.20 8.64 0.03
N LEU A 164 16.23 9.19 -0.63
CA LEU A 164 17.03 8.49 -1.65
C LEU A 164 18.19 7.66 -1.09
N LYS A 165 18.48 7.77 0.22
CA LYS A 165 19.65 7.14 0.85
C LYS A 165 19.26 6.32 2.10
N PRO A 166 18.40 5.30 1.95
CA PRO A 166 18.00 4.43 3.05
C PRO A 166 19.16 3.56 3.57
N ASP A 167 18.95 2.86 4.67
CA ASP A 167 19.80 1.74 5.03
C ASP A 167 19.32 0.48 4.32
N VAL A 168 20.27 -0.31 3.83
CA VAL A 168 20.03 -1.55 3.10
C VAL A 168 20.80 -2.71 3.72
N VAL A 169 20.24 -3.91 3.69
CA VAL A 169 20.99 -5.15 3.96
C VAL A 169 21.36 -5.77 2.61
N VAL A 170 22.65 -5.80 2.30
CA VAL A 170 23.20 -6.39 1.08
C VAL A 170 23.45 -7.88 1.33
N PHE A 171 22.94 -8.73 0.44
CA PHE A 171 22.98 -10.19 0.63
C PHE A 171 23.29 -10.96 -0.66
N TYR A 172 23.39 -10.28 -1.81
CA TYR A 172 23.68 -10.93 -3.09
C TYR A 172 24.65 -10.11 -3.95
N SER A 173 25.57 -10.78 -4.63
CA SER A 173 26.50 -10.20 -5.59
C SER A 173 26.02 -10.45 -7.00
N GLY A 174 25.62 -9.41 -7.72
CA GLY A 174 25.21 -9.50 -9.11
C GLY A 174 26.38 -9.76 -10.08
N ASN A 175 27.62 -9.51 -9.64
CA ASN A 175 28.84 -9.82 -10.43
C ASN A 175 29.08 -11.34 -10.50
N THR A 176 28.98 -12.01 -9.35
CA THR A 176 29.25 -13.46 -9.23
C THR A 176 27.98 -14.31 -9.31
N LYS A 177 26.80 -13.68 -9.25
CA LYS A 177 25.50 -14.35 -9.16
C LYS A 177 25.40 -15.31 -7.97
N THR A 178 25.96 -14.89 -6.83
CA THR A 178 26.00 -15.70 -5.61
C THR A 178 25.55 -14.88 -4.41
N ARG A 179 25.04 -15.57 -3.40
CA ARG A 179 24.78 -14.99 -2.08
C ARG A 179 26.09 -14.56 -1.43
N VAL A 180 26.02 -13.46 -0.70
CA VAL A 180 27.10 -12.98 0.17
C VAL A 180 26.59 -12.95 1.61
N ARG A 181 27.51 -12.85 2.57
CA ARG A 181 27.12 -12.66 3.97
C ARG A 181 26.29 -11.37 4.08
N PRO A 182 25.10 -11.39 4.70
CA PRO A 182 24.30 -10.20 4.90
C PRO A 182 25.09 -9.10 5.61
N GLU A 183 25.09 -7.91 5.03
CA GLU A 183 25.80 -6.74 5.53
C GLU A 183 24.87 -5.53 5.50
N ARG A 184 24.66 -4.87 6.65
CA ARG A 184 23.89 -3.63 6.71
C ARG A 184 24.76 -2.43 6.32
N ILE A 185 24.30 -1.67 5.34
CA ILE A 185 24.96 -0.48 4.82
C ILE A 185 24.01 0.71 4.92
N SER A 186 24.46 1.79 5.58
CA SER A 186 23.75 3.07 5.52
C SER A 186 24.18 3.84 4.29
N LEU A 187 23.30 3.98 3.28
CA LEU A 187 23.63 4.71 2.04
C LEU A 187 23.85 6.21 2.29
N GLY A 188 23.35 6.74 3.40
CA GLY A 188 23.65 8.10 3.85
C GLY A 188 25.12 8.33 4.20
N LYS A 189 25.85 7.26 4.55
CA LYS A 189 27.24 7.27 5.02
C LYS A 189 28.19 6.47 4.11
N SER A 190 27.75 6.16 2.89
CA SER A 190 28.46 5.35 1.90
C SER A 190 28.52 6.07 0.56
N ASP A 191 29.51 5.72 -0.26
CA ASP A 191 29.62 6.14 -1.66
C ASP A 191 28.80 5.26 -2.62
N ASP A 192 28.17 4.21 -2.10
CA ASP A 192 27.24 3.38 -2.87
C ASP A 192 25.87 4.07 -3.01
N SER A 193 25.11 3.69 -4.03
CA SER A 193 23.82 4.30 -4.33
C SER A 193 22.88 3.32 -5.02
N ILE A 194 21.57 3.50 -4.82
CA ILE A 194 20.56 2.72 -5.54
C ILE A 194 20.57 3.13 -7.01
N VAL A 195 20.68 2.14 -7.90
CA VAL A 195 20.62 2.31 -9.36
C VAL A 195 19.21 1.99 -9.85
N THR A 196 18.67 0.86 -9.41
CA THR A 196 17.36 0.34 -9.84
C THR A 196 16.66 -0.38 -8.70
N VAL A 197 15.33 -0.36 -8.75
CA VAL A 197 14.50 -1.33 -8.02
C VAL A 197 14.43 -2.59 -8.88
N GLU A 198 14.63 -3.75 -8.26
CA GLU A 198 14.69 -5.04 -8.94
C GLU A 198 13.52 -5.93 -8.56
N ASP A 199 13.19 -6.88 -9.43
CA ASP A 199 12.26 -7.96 -9.15
C ASP A 199 13.05 -9.21 -8.73
N ALA A 200 12.65 -9.85 -7.62
CA ALA A 200 13.37 -11.00 -7.07
C ALA A 200 13.51 -12.14 -8.09
N THR A 201 12.47 -12.37 -8.90
CA THR A 201 12.45 -13.44 -9.90
C THR A 201 13.49 -13.26 -11.01
N THR A 202 13.86 -12.01 -11.32
CA THR A 202 14.93 -11.69 -12.29
C THR A 202 16.28 -12.26 -11.86
N TRP A 203 16.46 -12.45 -10.55
CA TRP A 203 17.70 -12.91 -9.94
C TRP A 203 17.60 -14.35 -9.41
N GLY A 204 16.50 -15.06 -9.69
CA GLY A 204 16.24 -16.40 -9.18
C GLY A 204 16.07 -16.44 -7.67
N LEU A 205 15.59 -15.35 -7.08
CA LEU A 205 15.29 -15.22 -5.65
C LEU A 205 13.77 -15.32 -5.45
N SER A 206 13.34 -15.82 -4.30
CA SER A 206 11.95 -15.71 -3.86
C SER A 206 11.70 -14.43 -3.07
N ASP A 207 10.44 -13.98 -3.02
CA ASP A 207 10.05 -12.83 -2.19
C ASP A 207 10.23 -13.12 -0.69
N GLU A 208 10.12 -14.38 -0.27
CA GLU A 208 10.37 -14.82 1.11
C GLU A 208 11.85 -14.62 1.49
N GLU A 209 12.77 -14.98 0.59
CA GLU A 209 14.20 -14.73 0.79
C GLU A 209 14.53 -13.24 0.91
N VAL A 210 13.83 -12.39 0.15
CA VAL A 210 13.97 -10.92 0.24
C VAL A 210 13.40 -10.40 1.55
N SER A 211 12.22 -10.90 1.95
CA SER A 211 11.55 -10.51 3.18
C SER A 211 12.36 -10.88 4.42
N ASP A 212 12.99 -12.04 4.45
CA ASP A 212 13.85 -12.48 5.56
C ASP A 212 14.99 -11.50 5.83
N MET A 213 15.50 -10.82 4.78
CA MET A 213 16.57 -9.82 4.95
C MET A 213 16.10 -8.56 5.67
N CYS A 214 14.80 -8.31 5.79
CA CYS A 214 14.26 -7.21 6.60
C CYS A 214 14.39 -7.46 8.11
N LEU A 215 14.57 -8.73 8.51
CA LEU A 215 14.71 -9.15 9.90
C LEU A 215 16.16 -9.21 10.39
N VAL A 216 17.13 -8.98 9.48
CA VAL A 216 18.58 -9.01 9.73
C VAL A 216 19.09 -7.63 10.16
#